data_AF-A0A353C5C8-F1
#
_entry.id   AF-A0A353C5C8-F1
#
_cell.length_a   1.000
_cell.length_b   1.000
_cell.length_c   1.000
_cell.angle_alpha   90.00
_cell.angle_beta   90.00
_cell.angle_gamma   90.00
#
_symmetry.space_group_name_H-M   'P 1'
#
loop_
_entity.id
_entity.type
_entity.pdbx_description
1 polymer ?
#
loop_
_entity_poly.entity_id
_entity_poly.type
_entity_poly.pdbx_seq_one_letter_code
_entity_poly.pdbx_strand_id
1 'polypeptide(L)'
;MIKKLWLIIGIISLFFSASLVWADRDNRLDRKAKEFRHEEPKGFGPRDLNEQQIVDGLKEALHVSAENAANYTGRRDGFFGNPVIKIPIPDQLRKAEKILRKTGSDKTVDDFVLSMNRAAEQAAPSAKRIFWHAIKEMSFEDARQILRGDDTAATEYFRRKTSEELRNAFRPVVVQATNNVGVTSNYKTLVGKAKSIPFVKVEPVDIDEYVVTKAL
;
A
#
# COMPACT_ATOMS: atom_id res chain seq x y z
N MET A 1 -15.04 -16.33 -18.06
CA MET A 1 -14.90 -15.44 -16.88
C MET A 1 -13.80 -15.93 -15.91
N ILE A 2 -12.75 -16.61 -16.41
CA ILE A 2 -11.76 -17.39 -15.60
C ILE A 2 -10.35 -16.76 -15.64
N LYS A 3 -10.16 -15.58 -16.24
CA LYS A 3 -8.82 -14.98 -16.48
C LYS A 3 -8.30 -14.05 -15.38
N LYS A 4 -8.97 -13.93 -14.23
CA LYS A 4 -8.54 -13.02 -13.14
C LYS A 4 -8.10 -13.72 -11.85
N LEU A 5 -7.88 -15.05 -11.90
CA LEU A 5 -7.34 -15.83 -10.79
C LEU A 5 -5.79 -15.80 -10.71
N TRP A 6 -5.12 -15.13 -11.65
CA TRP A 6 -3.64 -15.11 -11.76
C TRP A 6 -2.94 -13.94 -11.05
N LEU A 7 -3.67 -12.94 -10.53
CA LEU A 7 -3.00 -11.71 -10.04
C LEU A 7 -2.51 -11.79 -8.58
N ILE A 8 -3.08 -12.69 -7.76
CA ILE A 8 -2.65 -12.87 -6.35
C ILE A 8 -1.61 -13.99 -6.22
N ILE A 9 -1.53 -14.89 -7.21
CA ILE A 9 -0.48 -15.93 -7.31
C ILE A 9 0.81 -15.39 -7.97
N GLY A 10 0.74 -14.24 -8.66
CA GLY A 10 1.86 -13.66 -9.42
C GLY A 10 3.07 -13.17 -8.61
N ILE A 11 2.96 -13.01 -7.29
CA ILE A 11 4.09 -12.59 -6.43
C ILE A 11 4.73 -13.79 -5.70
N ILE A 12 4.06 -14.95 -5.63
CA ILE A 12 4.60 -16.18 -5.01
C ILE A 12 5.19 -17.15 -6.05
N SER A 13 4.98 -16.93 -7.35
CA SER A 13 5.37 -17.88 -8.41
C SER A 13 6.77 -17.71 -9.01
N LEU A 14 7.59 -16.77 -8.54
CA LEU A 14 8.91 -16.51 -9.15
C LEU A 14 10.06 -17.43 -8.69
N PHE A 15 9.76 -18.55 -8.02
CA PHE A 15 10.78 -19.53 -7.59
C PHE A 15 10.42 -21.00 -7.89
N PHE A 16 9.64 -21.29 -8.93
CA PHE A 16 9.36 -22.68 -9.33
C PHE A 16 9.76 -22.96 -10.77
N SER A 17 11.05 -23.20 -10.97
CA SER A 17 11.54 -23.97 -12.12
C SER A 17 12.91 -24.58 -11.82
N ALA A 18 12.90 -25.76 -11.19
CA ALA A 18 13.91 -26.80 -11.36
C ALA A 18 13.30 -28.15 -10.97
N SER A 19 12.67 -28.80 -11.95
CA SER A 19 12.16 -30.17 -11.90
C SER A 19 13.34 -31.15 -11.98
N LEU A 20 13.35 -32.24 -11.17
CA LEU A 20 13.82 -33.61 -11.51
C LEU A 20 14.19 -34.48 -10.27
N VAL A 21 13.38 -34.60 -9.21
CA VAL A 21 13.56 -35.69 -8.22
C VAL A 21 12.24 -36.07 -7.53
N TRP A 22 11.30 -36.71 -8.22
CA TRP A 22 10.12 -37.30 -7.57
C TRP A 22 9.65 -38.55 -8.32
N ALA A 23 10.28 -39.69 -8.05
CA ALA A 23 9.74 -41.01 -8.43
C ALA A 23 10.04 -42.13 -7.39
N ASP A 24 10.87 -41.89 -6.36
CA ASP A 24 11.28 -42.92 -5.38
C ASP A 24 10.81 -42.64 -3.93
N ARG A 25 10.10 -41.53 -3.70
CA ARG A 25 9.80 -41.06 -2.33
C ARG A 25 8.52 -41.68 -1.72
N ASP A 26 7.62 -42.20 -2.54
CA ASP A 26 6.27 -42.59 -2.08
C ASP A 26 6.29 -43.84 -1.19
N ASN A 27 7.07 -44.86 -1.55
CA ASN A 27 7.13 -46.12 -0.78
C ASN A 27 7.73 -46.00 0.64
N ARG A 28 8.53 -44.95 0.91
CA ARG A 28 9.14 -44.75 2.24
C ARG A 28 8.22 -44.00 3.19
N LEU A 29 7.29 -43.22 2.68
CA LEU A 29 6.35 -42.42 3.47
C LEU A 29 5.21 -43.29 4.01
N ASP A 30 4.73 -44.24 3.21
CA ASP A 30 3.67 -45.17 3.60
C ASP A 30 4.09 -46.12 4.73
N ARG A 31 5.36 -46.52 4.75
CA ARG A 31 5.89 -47.40 5.80
C ARG A 31 6.02 -46.67 7.14
N LYS A 32 6.46 -45.40 7.11
CA LYS A 32 6.53 -44.55 8.31
C LYS A 32 5.14 -44.18 8.82
N ALA A 33 4.18 -43.92 7.95
CA ALA A 33 2.80 -43.59 8.33
C ALA A 33 2.08 -44.74 9.07
N LYS A 34 2.52 -45.99 8.90
CA LYS A 34 2.00 -47.13 9.68
C LYS A 34 2.63 -47.26 11.07
N GLU A 35 3.88 -46.81 11.26
CA GLU A 35 4.56 -46.82 12.56
C GLU A 35 4.03 -45.72 13.52
N PHE A 36 3.55 -44.58 12.99
CA PHE A 36 3.04 -43.47 13.81
C PHE A 36 1.60 -43.65 14.34
N ARG A 37 0.95 -44.80 14.13
CA ARG A 37 -0.47 -45.00 14.46
C ARG A 37 -0.75 -45.53 15.87
N HIS A 38 0.24 -45.55 16.75
CA HIS A 38 0.10 -46.01 18.14
C HIS A 38 0.55 -44.93 19.11
N GLU A 39 -0.28 -43.89 19.29
CA GLU A 39 -0.36 -43.07 20.50
C GLU A 39 -1.51 -42.07 20.30
N GLU A 40 -2.65 -42.28 20.96
CA GLU A 40 -3.73 -41.30 21.00
C GLU A 40 -3.47 -40.29 22.13
N PRO A 41 -3.19 -39.01 21.82
CA PRO A 41 -3.13 -37.98 22.85
C PRO A 41 -4.55 -37.62 23.32
N LYS A 42 -4.71 -37.59 24.65
CA LYS A 42 -5.91 -37.10 25.34
C LYS A 42 -6.12 -35.61 25.05
N GLY A 43 -7.16 -35.29 24.28
CA GLY A 43 -7.96 -34.06 24.38
C GLY A 43 -7.30 -32.71 24.05
N PHE A 44 -7.18 -32.38 22.76
CA PHE A 44 -7.42 -31.05 22.18
C PHE A 44 -7.77 -31.27 20.69
N GLY A 45 -8.90 -30.73 20.21
CA GLY A 45 -9.47 -31.11 18.91
C GLY A 45 -8.66 -30.65 17.68
N PRO A 46 -8.59 -31.43 16.57
CA PRO A 46 -7.87 -31.06 15.34
C PRO A 46 -8.35 -29.78 14.63
N ARG A 47 -9.54 -29.25 14.97
CA ARG A 47 -10.12 -28.07 14.30
C ARG A 47 -9.58 -26.74 14.84
N ASP A 48 -9.30 -26.65 16.14
CA ASP A 48 -8.87 -25.39 16.75
C ASP A 48 -7.41 -25.05 16.44
N LEU A 49 -6.56 -26.08 16.32
CA LEU A 49 -5.18 -25.94 15.84
C LEU A 49 -5.12 -25.43 14.39
N ASN A 50 -6.08 -25.84 13.54
CA ASN A 50 -6.15 -25.38 12.16
C ASN A 50 -6.59 -23.90 12.08
N GLU A 51 -7.59 -23.49 12.85
CA GLU A 51 -8.10 -22.12 12.75
C GLU A 51 -7.10 -21.08 13.29
N GLN A 52 -6.38 -21.41 14.37
CA GLN A 52 -5.29 -20.55 14.87
C GLN A 52 -4.15 -20.44 13.84
N GLN A 53 -3.75 -21.55 13.21
CA GLN A 53 -2.73 -21.54 12.15
C GLN A 53 -3.14 -20.71 10.93
N ILE A 54 -4.42 -20.76 10.54
CA ILE A 54 -4.97 -19.93 9.46
C ILE A 54 -4.88 -18.44 9.81
N VAL A 55 -5.23 -18.06 11.05
CA VAL A 55 -5.16 -16.67 11.50
C VAL A 55 -3.72 -16.17 11.59
N ASP A 56 -2.80 -16.97 12.11
CA ASP A 56 -1.39 -16.59 12.16
C ASP A 56 -0.79 -16.46 10.75
N GLY A 57 -1.16 -17.36 9.83
CA GLY A 57 -0.80 -17.26 8.42
C GLY A 57 -1.34 -16.00 7.74
N LEU A 58 -2.58 -15.61 8.03
CA LEU A 58 -3.15 -14.35 7.53
C LEU A 58 -2.37 -13.15 8.07
N LYS A 59 -2.10 -13.11 9.38
CA LYS A 59 -1.36 -11.99 10.00
C LYS A 59 0.03 -11.84 9.38
N GLU A 60 0.73 -12.95 9.18
CA GLU A 60 2.05 -12.94 8.54
C GLU A 60 1.97 -12.44 7.09
N ALA A 61 0.99 -12.93 6.31
CA ALA A 61 0.79 -12.48 4.94
C ALA A 61 0.48 -10.97 4.87
N LEU A 62 -0.36 -10.46 5.78
CA LEU A 62 -0.69 -9.04 5.89
C LEU A 62 0.52 -8.21 6.33
N HIS A 63 1.36 -8.73 7.24
CA HIS A 63 2.59 -8.08 7.67
C HIS A 63 3.57 -7.91 6.51
N VAL A 64 3.87 -9.01 5.81
CA VAL A 64 4.76 -8.99 4.62
C VAL A 64 4.18 -8.07 3.54
N SER A 65 2.87 -8.12 3.30
CA SER A 65 2.22 -7.28 2.28
C SER A 65 2.27 -5.79 2.63
N ALA A 66 1.96 -5.42 3.87
CA ALA A 66 2.00 -4.03 4.33
C ALA A 66 3.43 -3.47 4.31
N GLU A 67 4.41 -4.28 4.73
CA GLU A 67 5.83 -3.90 4.67
C GLU A 67 6.27 -3.70 3.22
N ASN A 68 5.93 -4.63 2.32
CA ASN A 68 6.27 -4.53 0.90
C ASN A 68 5.60 -3.32 0.25
N ALA A 69 4.33 -3.04 0.56
CA ALA A 69 3.62 -1.87 0.06
C ALA A 69 4.31 -0.57 0.49
N ALA A 70 4.58 -0.40 1.78
CA ALA A 70 5.26 0.80 2.29
C ALA A 70 6.70 0.95 1.76
N ASN A 71 7.41 -0.17 1.55
CA ASN A 71 8.71 -0.18 0.89
C ASN A 71 8.63 0.22 -0.57
N TYR A 72 7.64 -0.30 -1.30
CA TYR A 72 7.47 -0.03 -2.72
C TYR A 72 7.10 1.43 -2.95
N THR A 73 6.10 1.93 -2.22
CA THR A 73 5.64 3.32 -2.34
C THR A 73 6.68 4.31 -1.83
N GLY A 74 7.56 3.91 -0.91
CA GLY A 74 8.66 4.74 -0.43
C GLY A 74 9.86 4.89 -1.36
N ARG A 75 9.91 4.11 -2.45
CA ARG A 75 11.00 4.20 -3.43
C ARG A 75 10.76 5.36 -4.39
N ARG A 76 11.84 5.78 -5.05
CA ARG A 76 11.76 6.66 -6.21
C ARG A 76 10.80 6.07 -7.24
N ASP A 77 9.80 6.87 -7.62
CA ASP A 77 8.73 6.57 -8.56
C ASP A 77 7.71 5.54 -8.05
N GLY A 78 7.75 5.22 -6.74
CA GLY A 78 6.77 4.38 -6.08
C GLY A 78 5.36 4.97 -6.09
N PHE A 79 5.24 6.29 -5.93
CA PHE A 79 3.98 7.02 -6.18
C PHE A 79 3.93 7.54 -7.61
N PHE A 80 4.94 8.30 -8.03
CA PHE A 80 4.85 9.05 -9.29
C PHE A 80 4.71 8.15 -10.53
N GLY A 81 5.37 7.00 -10.52
CA GLY A 81 5.33 6.01 -11.60
C GLY A 81 4.14 5.06 -11.52
N ASN A 82 3.36 5.08 -10.44
CA ASN A 82 2.22 4.19 -10.27
C ASN A 82 0.90 4.91 -10.59
N PRO A 83 0.22 4.58 -11.71
CA PRO A 83 -0.99 5.28 -12.13
C PRO A 83 -2.18 5.12 -11.16
N VAL A 84 -2.14 4.14 -10.25
CA VAL A 84 -3.23 3.88 -9.29
C VAL A 84 -3.15 4.81 -8.08
N ILE A 85 -1.93 5.12 -7.62
CA ILE A 85 -1.71 5.90 -6.38
C ILE A 85 -1.01 7.24 -6.63
N LYS A 86 -0.61 7.54 -7.87
CA LYS A 86 -0.02 8.85 -8.23
C LYS A 86 -0.93 9.98 -7.74
N ILE A 87 -0.35 10.91 -6.99
CA ILE A 87 -1.02 12.11 -6.53
C ILE A 87 -1.16 13.06 -7.72
N PRO A 88 -2.40 13.32 -8.21
CA PRO A 88 -2.61 14.25 -9.31
C PRO A 88 -2.57 15.69 -8.80
N ILE A 89 -2.69 16.65 -9.71
CA ILE A 89 -2.90 18.04 -9.31
C ILE A 89 -4.26 18.19 -8.60
N PRO A 90 -4.38 19.06 -7.57
CA PRO A 90 -5.68 19.35 -6.95
C PRO A 90 -6.72 19.83 -7.95
N ASP A 91 -7.99 19.43 -7.76
CA ASP A 91 -9.08 19.77 -8.67
C ASP A 91 -9.25 21.29 -8.82
N GLN A 92 -9.02 22.02 -7.74
CA GLN A 92 -9.05 23.49 -7.66
C GLN A 92 -8.02 24.15 -8.61
N LEU A 93 -6.92 23.44 -8.93
CA LEU A 93 -5.86 23.93 -9.80
C LEU A 93 -5.95 23.39 -11.24
N ARG A 94 -6.91 22.51 -11.55
CA ARG A 94 -7.04 21.89 -12.89
C ARG A 94 -7.24 22.90 -14.01
N LYS A 95 -7.95 24.00 -13.76
CA LYS A 95 -8.12 25.05 -14.79
C LYS A 95 -6.79 25.74 -15.08
N ALA A 96 -6.04 26.08 -14.03
CA ALA A 96 -4.70 26.64 -14.14
C ALA A 96 -3.77 25.68 -14.88
N GLU A 97 -3.77 24.39 -14.53
CA GLU A 97 -3.02 23.35 -15.23
C GLU A 97 -3.28 23.39 -16.74
N LYS A 98 -4.55 23.25 -17.16
CA LYS A 98 -4.91 23.14 -18.58
C LYS A 98 -4.42 24.35 -19.37
N ILE A 99 -4.52 25.53 -18.79
CA ILE A 99 -4.08 26.77 -19.43
C ILE A 99 -2.55 26.82 -19.50
N LEU A 100 -1.86 26.53 -18.39
CA LEU A 100 -0.41 26.52 -18.34
C LEU A 100 0.20 25.56 -19.38
N ARG A 101 -0.36 24.35 -19.51
CA ARG A 101 0.03 23.40 -20.55
C ARG A 101 -0.19 23.95 -21.96
N LYS A 102 -1.35 24.56 -22.23
CA LYS A 102 -1.62 25.21 -23.54
C LYS A 102 -0.65 26.34 -23.87
N THR A 103 -0.09 26.99 -22.86
CA THR A 103 0.90 28.07 -23.03
C THR A 103 2.35 27.59 -23.00
N GLY A 104 2.59 26.27 -23.06
CA GLY A 104 3.94 25.68 -23.08
C GLY A 104 4.64 25.63 -21.72
N SER A 105 3.90 25.75 -20.61
CA SER A 105 4.42 25.62 -19.24
C SER A 105 4.26 24.20 -18.66
N ASP A 106 4.31 23.17 -19.50
CA ASP A 106 4.21 21.76 -19.09
C ASP A 106 5.20 21.41 -17.98
N LYS A 107 6.47 21.82 -18.14
CA LYS A 107 7.51 21.59 -17.12
C LYS A 107 7.12 22.13 -15.74
N THR A 108 6.51 23.31 -15.66
CA THR A 108 6.08 23.89 -14.37
C THR A 108 4.99 23.04 -13.72
N VAL A 109 4.07 22.52 -14.50
CA VAL A 109 3.02 21.62 -13.99
C VAL A 109 3.62 20.29 -13.56
N ASP A 110 4.48 19.71 -14.40
CA ASP A 110 5.07 18.39 -14.17
C ASP A 110 6.01 18.41 -12.95
N ASP A 111 6.82 19.46 -12.76
CA ASP A 111 7.67 19.63 -11.58
C ASP A 111 6.83 19.72 -10.30
N PHE A 112 5.69 20.42 -10.34
CA PHE A 112 4.78 20.51 -9.20
C PHE A 112 4.17 19.15 -8.85
N VAL A 113 3.60 18.45 -9.83
CA VAL A 113 3.04 17.11 -9.64
C VAL A 113 4.11 16.14 -9.14
N LEU A 114 5.30 16.17 -9.74
CA LEU A 114 6.43 15.35 -9.31
C LEU A 114 6.78 15.63 -7.85
N SER A 115 6.90 16.89 -7.45
CA SER A 115 7.27 17.24 -6.07
C SER A 115 6.26 16.73 -5.04
N MET A 116 4.95 16.81 -5.31
CA MET A 116 3.92 16.22 -4.41
C MET A 116 4.10 14.71 -4.26
N ASN A 117 4.36 14.01 -5.36
CA ASN A 117 4.57 12.56 -5.33
C ASN A 117 5.89 12.21 -4.63
N ARG A 118 6.96 12.98 -4.81
CA ARG A 118 8.22 12.79 -4.06
C ARG A 118 8.03 12.99 -2.57
N ALA A 119 7.17 13.93 -2.17
CA ALA A 119 6.86 14.12 -0.75
C ALA A 119 6.14 12.89 -0.16
N ALA A 120 5.18 12.32 -0.90
CA ALA A 120 4.50 11.08 -0.50
C ALA A 120 5.46 9.88 -0.45
N GLU A 121 6.38 9.75 -1.42
CA GLU A 121 7.42 8.71 -1.42
C GLU A 121 8.33 8.82 -0.17
N GLN A 122 8.73 10.03 0.21
CA GLN A 122 9.54 10.22 1.43
C GLN A 122 8.75 9.89 2.71
N ALA A 123 7.44 10.12 2.72
CA ALA A 123 6.60 9.89 3.90
C ALA A 123 6.15 8.43 4.05
N ALA A 124 5.94 7.70 2.95
CA ALA A 124 5.38 6.35 2.92
C ALA A 124 6.04 5.35 3.92
N PRO A 125 7.37 5.29 4.06
CA PRO A 125 8.01 4.35 4.99
C PRO A 125 7.60 4.53 6.45
N SER A 126 7.10 5.70 6.84
CA SER A 126 6.64 5.97 8.21
C SER A 126 5.38 5.19 8.60
N ALA A 127 4.59 4.70 7.63
CA ALA A 127 3.37 3.93 7.89
C ALA A 127 3.63 2.53 8.43
N LYS A 128 4.82 1.96 8.18
CA LYS A 128 5.14 0.57 8.50
C LYS A 128 4.81 0.20 9.94
N ARG A 129 5.25 1.04 10.89
CA ARG A 129 5.04 0.77 12.32
C ARG A 129 3.56 0.77 12.71
N ILE A 130 2.76 1.62 12.07
CA ILE A 130 1.32 1.74 12.35
C ILE A 130 0.59 0.51 11.81
N PHE A 131 0.89 0.08 10.58
CA PHE A 131 0.32 -1.16 10.04
C PHE A 131 0.74 -2.39 10.84
N TRP A 132 2.00 -2.46 11.26
CA TRP A 132 2.46 -3.54 12.13
C TRP A 132 1.70 -3.56 13.47
N HIS A 133 1.53 -2.39 14.09
CA HIS A 133 0.75 -2.27 15.32
C HIS A 133 -0.68 -2.81 15.14
N ALA A 134 -1.37 -2.37 14.08
CA ALA A 134 -2.70 -2.86 13.76
C ALA A 134 -2.76 -4.38 13.55
N ILE A 135 -1.79 -4.98 12.85
CA ILE A 135 -1.74 -6.44 12.65
C ILE A 135 -1.52 -7.18 13.98
N LYS A 136 -0.68 -6.64 14.87
CA LYS A 136 -0.46 -7.21 16.20
C LYS A 136 -1.74 -7.21 17.04
N GLU A 137 -2.49 -6.12 16.98
CA GLU A 137 -3.77 -5.96 17.70
C GLU A 137 -4.96 -6.65 17.02
N MET A 138 -4.77 -7.25 15.84
CA MET A 138 -5.83 -7.95 15.12
C MET A 138 -6.37 -9.11 15.95
N SER A 139 -7.66 -9.05 16.26
CA SER A 139 -8.35 -10.14 16.94
C SER A 139 -8.59 -11.31 15.99
N PHE A 140 -8.91 -12.47 16.56
CA PHE A 140 -9.32 -13.64 15.78
C PHE A 140 -10.56 -13.36 14.92
N GLU A 141 -11.51 -12.61 15.47
CA GLU A 141 -12.74 -12.23 14.76
C GLU A 141 -12.45 -11.28 13.60
N ASP A 142 -11.55 -10.30 13.77
CA ASP A 142 -11.10 -9.44 12.67
C ASP A 142 -10.47 -10.26 11.54
N ALA A 143 -9.59 -11.21 11.88
CA ALA A 143 -8.95 -12.09 10.91
C ALA A 143 -9.97 -12.94 10.15
N ARG A 144 -10.99 -13.47 10.85
CA ARG A 144 -12.07 -14.25 10.24
C ARG A 144 -12.93 -13.41 9.31
N GLN A 145 -13.21 -12.15 9.68
CA GLN A 145 -13.94 -11.20 8.84
C GLN A 145 -13.15 -10.86 7.58
N ILE A 146 -11.82 -10.74 7.67
CA ILE A 146 -10.97 -10.53 6.48
C ILE A 146 -10.99 -11.76 5.56
N LEU A 147 -10.87 -12.97 6.12
CA LEU A 147 -10.84 -14.22 5.33
C LEU A 147 -12.16 -14.53 4.62
N ARG A 148 -13.29 -14.15 5.22
CA ARG A 148 -14.64 -14.39 4.69
C ARG A 148 -15.22 -13.18 3.97
N GLY A 149 -14.54 -12.04 4.06
CA GLY A 149 -14.96 -10.79 3.48
C GLY A 149 -14.75 -10.73 1.98
N ASP A 150 -15.09 -9.60 1.40
CA ASP A 150 -14.80 -9.32 0.00
C ASP A 150 -13.33 -8.92 -0.20
N ASP A 151 -12.95 -8.63 -1.46
CA ASP A 151 -11.59 -8.25 -1.84
C ASP A 151 -11.08 -6.98 -1.11
N THR A 152 -11.96 -6.22 -0.43
CA THR A 152 -11.62 -4.98 0.28
C THR A 152 -11.53 -5.14 1.79
N ALA A 153 -11.87 -6.31 2.34
CA ALA A 153 -12.01 -6.50 3.79
C ALA A 153 -10.73 -6.17 4.57
N ALA A 154 -9.55 -6.54 4.06
CA ALA A 154 -8.26 -6.19 4.66
C ALA A 154 -8.00 -4.67 4.61
N THR A 155 -8.29 -4.03 3.48
CA THR A 155 -8.13 -2.57 3.32
C THR A 155 -9.06 -1.80 4.25
N GLU A 156 -10.32 -2.22 4.36
CA GLU A 156 -11.29 -1.60 5.27
C GLU A 156 -10.94 -1.80 6.74
N TYR A 157 -10.40 -2.96 7.11
CA TYR A 157 -9.85 -3.19 8.44
C TYR A 157 -8.74 -2.18 8.74
N PHE A 158 -7.74 -2.06 7.87
CA PHE A 158 -6.65 -1.11 8.07
C PHE A 158 -7.14 0.32 8.10
N ARG A 159 -8.02 0.73 7.19
CA ARG A 159 -8.62 2.06 7.18
C ARG A 159 -9.25 2.38 8.53
N ARG A 160 -10.06 1.47 9.08
CA ARG A 160 -10.69 1.64 10.39
C ARG A 160 -9.68 1.70 11.54
N LYS A 161 -8.65 0.86 11.52
CA LYS A 161 -7.70 0.71 12.64
C LYS A 161 -6.54 1.69 12.63
N THR A 162 -6.23 2.30 11.48
CA THR A 162 -4.99 3.08 11.32
C THR A 162 -5.20 4.53 10.89
N SER A 163 -6.37 4.92 10.35
CA SER A 163 -6.52 6.25 9.71
C SER A 163 -6.16 7.42 10.62
N GLU A 164 -6.58 7.40 11.88
CA GLU A 164 -6.31 8.50 12.81
C GLU A 164 -4.83 8.58 13.19
N GLU A 165 -4.25 7.45 13.57
CA GLU A 165 -2.82 7.33 13.88
C GLU A 165 -1.95 7.70 12.68
N LEU A 166 -2.32 7.23 11.48
CA LEU A 166 -1.68 7.57 10.23
C LEU A 166 -1.73 9.08 10.01
N ARG A 167 -2.89 9.73 10.08
CA ARG A 167 -2.97 11.20 9.92
C ARG A 167 -2.07 11.94 10.90
N ASN A 168 -2.11 11.57 12.18
CA ASN A 168 -1.34 12.24 13.23
C ASN A 168 0.17 12.06 13.04
N ALA A 169 0.62 10.85 12.68
CA ALA A 169 2.03 10.54 12.49
C ALA A 169 2.57 10.99 11.12
N PHE A 170 1.76 10.91 10.05
CA PHE A 170 2.17 11.28 8.70
C PHE A 170 2.31 12.77 8.52
N ARG A 171 1.40 13.57 9.09
CA ARG A 171 1.35 15.01 8.83
C ARG A 171 2.69 15.71 9.03
N PRO A 172 3.41 15.57 10.16
CA PRO A 172 4.71 16.23 10.32
C PRO A 172 5.77 15.72 9.33
N VAL A 173 5.72 14.43 8.97
CA VAL A 173 6.65 13.83 8.00
C VAL A 173 6.39 14.35 6.59
N VAL A 174 5.13 14.45 6.19
CA VAL A 174 4.74 15.03 4.89
C VAL A 174 5.13 16.50 4.83
N VAL A 175 4.86 17.31 5.86
CA VAL A 175 5.27 18.72 5.90
C VAL A 175 6.80 18.87 5.78
N GLN A 176 7.57 17.99 6.43
CA GLN A 176 9.02 18.01 6.25
C GLN A 176 9.41 17.61 4.82
N ALA A 177 8.79 16.57 4.27
CA ALA A 177 9.05 16.10 2.92
C ALA A 177 8.69 17.12 1.84
N THR A 178 7.54 17.80 1.98
CA THR A 178 7.08 18.85 1.04
C THR A 178 8.05 20.03 1.02
N ASN A 179 8.61 20.39 2.17
CA ASN A 179 9.68 21.38 2.27
C ASN A 179 10.98 20.89 1.60
N ASN A 180 11.41 19.65 1.87
CA ASN A 180 12.64 19.08 1.32
C ASN A 180 12.63 18.97 -0.21
N VAL A 181 11.49 18.62 -0.81
CA VAL A 181 11.36 18.41 -2.27
C VAL A 181 10.80 19.62 -3.01
N GLY A 182 10.65 20.75 -2.31
CA GLY A 182 10.30 22.04 -2.91
C GLY A 182 8.84 22.19 -3.36
N VAL A 183 7.90 21.43 -2.79
CA VAL A 183 6.47 21.48 -3.14
C VAL A 183 5.92 22.89 -3.02
N THR A 184 6.20 23.57 -1.91
CA THR A 184 5.76 24.96 -1.68
C THR A 184 6.32 25.93 -2.72
N SER A 185 7.57 25.74 -3.14
CA SER A 185 8.21 26.57 -4.17
C SER A 185 7.59 26.34 -5.55
N ASN A 186 7.38 25.07 -5.91
CA ASN A 186 6.73 24.69 -7.17
C ASN A 186 5.28 25.16 -7.23
N TYR A 187 4.55 25.07 -6.12
CA TYR A 187 3.19 25.62 -5.99
C TYR A 187 3.18 27.13 -6.22
N LYS A 188 4.04 27.89 -5.55
CA LYS A 188 4.15 29.35 -5.74
C LYS A 188 4.48 29.71 -7.20
N THR A 189 5.38 28.96 -7.83
CA THR A 189 5.75 29.15 -9.24
C THR A 189 4.57 28.89 -10.16
N LEU A 190 3.85 27.78 -9.96
CA LEU A 190 2.67 27.41 -10.74
C LEU A 190 1.57 28.47 -10.60
N VAL A 191 1.24 28.86 -9.37
CA VAL A 191 0.22 29.88 -9.08
C VAL A 191 0.62 31.24 -9.64
N GLY A 192 1.89 31.63 -9.53
CA GLY A 192 2.42 32.88 -10.09
C GLY A 192 2.23 32.95 -11.60
N LYS A 193 2.62 31.89 -12.33
CA LYS A 193 2.40 31.81 -13.78
C LYS A 193 0.92 31.76 -14.17
N ALA A 194 0.10 31.06 -13.40
CA ALA A 194 -1.33 31.01 -13.67
C ALA A 194 -1.99 32.39 -13.49
N LYS A 195 -1.59 33.15 -12.47
CA LYS A 195 -2.12 34.49 -12.19
C LYS A 195 -1.66 35.55 -13.20
N SER A 196 -0.57 35.35 -13.93
CA SER A 196 -0.14 36.27 -14.99
C SER A 196 -0.99 36.16 -16.25
N ILE A 197 -1.89 35.17 -16.33
CA ILE A 197 -2.78 34.97 -17.48
C ILE A 197 -4.12 35.67 -17.19
N PRO A 198 -4.58 36.58 -18.07
CA PRO A 198 -5.85 37.27 -17.90
C PRO A 198 -7.03 36.28 -17.71
N PHE A 199 -7.97 36.65 -16.83
CA PHE A 199 -9.20 35.90 -16.55
C PHE A 199 -9.01 34.51 -15.88
N VAL A 200 -7.79 34.16 -15.46
CA VAL A 200 -7.52 32.96 -14.65
C VAL A 200 -7.64 33.29 -13.17
N LYS A 201 -8.56 32.62 -12.48
CA LYS A 201 -8.67 32.65 -11.02
C LYS A 201 -8.04 31.38 -10.46
N VAL A 202 -7.22 31.53 -9.42
CA VAL A 202 -6.58 30.42 -8.72
C VAL A 202 -7.01 30.47 -7.27
N GLU A 203 -7.69 29.44 -6.82
CA GLU A 203 -8.12 29.30 -5.43
C GLU A 203 -6.94 28.78 -4.58
N PRO A 204 -6.75 29.28 -3.35
CA PRO A 204 -5.76 28.73 -2.44
C PRO A 204 -6.05 27.27 -2.11
N VAL A 205 -5.02 26.43 -2.09
CA VAL A 205 -5.09 25.03 -1.67
C VAL A 205 -4.03 24.79 -0.61
N ASP A 206 -4.40 24.10 0.46
CA ASP A 206 -3.44 23.52 1.41
C ASP A 206 -2.82 22.27 0.77
N ILE A 207 -1.61 22.44 0.21
CA ILE A 207 -0.93 21.35 -0.51
C ILE A 207 -0.43 20.28 0.46
N ASP A 208 -0.05 20.64 1.68
CA ASP A 208 0.43 19.68 2.67
C ASP A 208 -0.71 18.75 3.08
N GLU A 209 -1.89 19.30 3.43
CA GLU A 209 -3.07 18.49 3.76
C GLU A 209 -3.57 17.69 2.54
N TYR A 210 -3.47 18.24 1.34
CA TYR A 210 -3.81 17.52 0.11
C TYR A 210 -2.91 16.29 -0.10
N VAL A 211 -1.59 16.44 0.06
CA VAL A 211 -0.63 15.33 -0.05
C VAL A 211 -0.88 14.29 1.04
N VAL A 212 -1.09 14.71 2.30
CA VAL A 212 -1.45 13.81 3.40
C VAL A 212 -2.71 13.00 3.05
N THR A 213 -3.78 13.69 2.64
CA THR A 213 -5.07 13.04 2.34
C THR A 213 -4.98 12.09 1.14
N LYS A 214 -4.11 12.35 0.16
CA LYS A 214 -3.94 11.49 -1.01
C LYS A 214 -2.95 10.34 -0.80
N ALA A 215 -2.07 10.45 0.19
CA ALA A 215 -1.10 9.41 0.51
C ALA A 215 -1.64 8.33 1.47
N LEU A 216 -2.78 8.59 2.11
CA LEU A 216 -3.50 7.69 3.03
C LEU A 216 -4.70 7.04 2.35
#